data_AF-A0A6N9R4A4-F1
#
_entry.id   AF-A0A6N9R4A4-F1
#
_cell.length_a   1.000
_cell.length_b   1.000
_cell.length_c   1.000
_cell.angle_alpha   90.00
_cell.angle_beta   90.00
_cell.angle_gamma   90.00
#
_symmetry.space_group_name_H-M   'P 1'
#
loop_
_entity.id
_entity.type
_entity.pdbx_description
1 polymer ?
#
loop_
_entity_poly.entity_id
_entity_poly.type
_entity_poly.pdbx_seq_one_letter_code
_entity_poly.pdbx_strand_id
1 'polypeptide(L)'
;MKNRIRLSRAAPWLEDEALLPQLDRLSIDGAVAVDFVGRFESLQSGFDEVCSRLQIEARALPHVFKTNHALYVEHYDDETRKLVEQLYAADIDAFGYCFGG
;
A
#
# COMPACT_ATOMS: atom_id res chain seq x y z
N MET A 1 4.73 15.94 2.10
CA MET A 1 5.00 16.36 3.49
C MET A 1 5.59 15.17 4.22
N LYS A 2 6.78 15.29 4.83
CA LYS A 2 7.41 14.13 5.50
C LYS A 2 6.75 13.93 6.87
N ASN A 3 5.76 13.03 6.95
CA ASN A 3 5.25 12.55 8.24
C ASN A 3 6.33 11.72 8.91
N ARG A 4 7.15 12.35 9.76
CA ARG A 4 8.26 11.69 10.47
C ARG A 4 7.77 11.22 11.83
N ILE A 5 7.29 9.99 11.91
CA ILE A 5 7.05 9.32 13.20
C ILE A 5 8.38 8.69 13.64
N ARG A 6 8.84 9.04 14.84
CA ARG A 6 10.06 8.50 15.42
C ARG A 6 9.78 7.15 16.09
N LEU A 7 10.01 6.04 15.39
CA LEU A 7 9.74 4.71 15.92
C LEU A 7 10.81 4.21 16.90
N SER A 8 12.10 4.54 16.68
CA SER A 8 13.15 4.09 17.58
C SER A 8 14.41 4.95 17.47
N ARG A 9 14.88 5.44 18.62
CA ARG A 9 16.17 6.15 18.71
C ARG A 9 17.37 5.31 18.29
N ALA A 10 17.24 3.97 18.34
CA ALA A 10 18.31 3.03 18.02
C ALA A 10 18.35 2.63 16.53
N ALA A 11 17.30 2.91 15.76
CA ALA A 11 17.20 2.53 14.35
C ALA A 11 16.58 3.65 13.49
N PRO A 12 17.24 4.82 13.39
CA PRO A 12 16.72 5.98 12.67
C PRO A 12 16.50 5.74 11.16
N TRP A 13 17.20 4.76 10.55
CA TRP A 13 16.99 4.40 9.13
C TRP A 13 15.61 3.78 8.86
N LEU A 14 14.98 3.17 9.87
CA LEU A 14 13.63 2.65 9.76
C LEU A 14 12.61 3.77 9.51
N GLU A 15 12.95 5.00 9.92
CA GLU A 15 12.06 6.16 9.92
C GLU A 15 12.03 6.89 8.58
N ASP A 16 13.08 6.75 7.76
CA ASP A 16 13.23 7.55 6.53
C ASP A 16 12.86 6.77 5.25
N GLU A 17 13.01 5.44 5.20
CA GLU A 17 12.72 4.65 3.97
C GLU A 17 11.64 3.58 4.13
N ALA A 18 11.56 2.91 5.30
CA ALA A 18 10.69 1.75 5.45
C ALA A 18 9.20 2.13 5.47
N LEU A 19 8.88 3.30 6.02
CA LEU A 19 7.51 3.79 6.24
C LEU A 19 7.05 4.83 5.23
N LEU A 20 7.78 5.00 4.12
CA LEU A 20 7.35 5.92 3.08
C LEU A 20 5.98 5.46 2.50
N PRO A 21 5.04 6.41 2.30
CA PRO A 21 3.78 6.14 1.61
C PRO A 21 4.01 5.48 0.25
N GLN A 22 3.05 4.66 -0.18
CA GLN A 22 3.09 4.04 -1.50
C GLN A 22 3.00 5.08 -2.62
N LEU A 23 2.26 6.17 -2.40
CA LEU A 23 2.16 7.29 -3.33
C LEU A 23 3.54 7.84 -3.68
N ASP A 24 4.44 7.97 -2.71
CA ASP A 24 5.80 8.45 -2.93
C ASP A 24 6.61 7.49 -3.82
N ARG A 25 6.37 6.17 -3.72
CA ARG A 25 7.04 5.16 -4.57
C ARG A 25 6.51 5.13 -6.00
N LEU A 26 5.26 5.53 -6.20
CA LEU A 26 4.60 5.54 -7.50
C LEU A 26 4.73 6.89 -8.22
N SER A 27 5.33 7.90 -7.59
CA SER A 27 5.35 9.27 -8.10
C SER A 27 6.74 9.74 -8.54
N ILE A 28 6.77 10.52 -9.61
CA ILE A 28 7.92 11.32 -10.05
C ILE A 28 7.47 12.78 -10.05
N ASP A 29 8.28 13.67 -9.45
CA ASP A 29 7.97 15.11 -9.32
C ASP A 29 6.57 15.41 -8.72
N GLY A 30 6.10 14.54 -7.81
CA GLY A 30 4.83 14.69 -7.11
C GLY A 30 3.59 14.24 -7.89
N ALA A 31 3.76 13.61 -9.05
CA ALA A 31 2.68 13.02 -9.84
C ALA A 31 2.88 11.51 -10.01
N VAL A 32 1.79 10.74 -9.92
CA VAL A 32 1.81 9.30 -10.18
C VAL A 32 2.34 9.05 -11.60
N ALA A 33 3.43 8.29 -11.70
CA ALA A 33 4.21 8.09 -12.92
C ALA A 33 4.06 6.65 -13.47
N VAL A 34 2.88 6.06 -13.30
CA VAL A 34 2.52 4.74 -13.84
C VAL A 34 1.16 4.80 -14.55
N ASP A 35 0.98 3.99 -15.59
CA ASP A 35 -0.25 3.98 -16.41
C ASP A 35 -1.42 3.26 -15.72
N PHE A 36 -1.13 2.47 -14.69
CA PHE A 36 -2.10 1.66 -13.97
C PHE A 36 -1.63 1.35 -12.54
N VAL A 37 -2.54 1.49 -11.58
CA VAL A 37 -2.34 1.08 -10.17
C VAL A 37 -3.38 0.03 -9.83
N GLY A 38 -2.95 -1.22 -9.69
CA GLY A 38 -3.80 -2.34 -9.29
C GLY A 38 -3.96 -2.44 -7.77
N ARG A 39 -5.06 -3.04 -7.31
CA ARG A 39 -5.35 -3.31 -5.90
C ARG A 39 -5.16 -4.79 -5.59
N PHE A 40 -4.52 -5.12 -4.47
CA PHE A 40 -4.32 -6.52 -4.06
C PHE A 40 -5.64 -7.24 -3.77
N GLU A 41 -6.64 -6.52 -3.27
CA GLU A 41 -8.00 -7.00 -3.00
C GLU A 41 -8.73 -7.42 -4.28
N SER A 42 -8.26 -6.97 -5.45
CA SER A 42 -8.80 -7.30 -6.77
C SER A 42 -7.68 -7.70 -7.74
N LEU A 43 -6.66 -8.41 -7.23
CA LEU A 43 -5.41 -8.70 -7.94
C LEU A 43 -5.62 -9.36 -9.31
N GLN A 44 -6.50 -10.37 -9.38
CA GLN A 44 -6.76 -11.05 -10.65
C GLN A 44 -7.37 -10.11 -11.69
N SER A 45 -8.38 -9.31 -11.31
CA SER A 45 -9.03 -8.38 -12.23
C SER A 45 -8.07 -7.28 -12.70
N GLY A 46 -7.22 -6.76 -11.81
CA GLY A 46 -6.18 -5.81 -12.21
C GLY A 46 -5.13 -6.42 -13.14
N PHE A 47 -4.77 -7.68 -12.92
CA PHE A 47 -3.86 -8.41 -13.82
C PHE A 47 -4.49 -8.63 -15.21
N ASP A 48 -5.76 -9.03 -15.27
CA ASP A 48 -6.50 -9.21 -16.52
C ASP A 48 -6.56 -7.90 -17.32
N GLU A 49 -6.78 -6.77 -16.63
CA GLU A 49 -6.77 -5.44 -17.26
C GLU A 49 -5.40 -5.10 -17.86
N VAL A 50 -4.31 -5.33 -17.13
CA VAL A 50 -2.94 -5.10 -17.63
C VAL A 50 -2.66 -6.00 -18.84
N CYS A 51 -3.02 -7.29 -18.78
CA CYS A 51 -2.88 -8.21 -19.90
C CYS A 51 -3.65 -7.72 -21.14
N SER A 52 -4.87 -7.23 -20.95
CA SER A 52 -5.69 -6.67 -22.02
C SER A 52 -5.03 -5.44 -22.67
N ARG A 53 -4.54 -4.49 -21.87
CA ARG A 53 -3.83 -3.29 -22.34
C ARG A 53 -2.55 -3.64 -23.12
N LEU A 54 -1.85 -4.69 -22.71
CA LEU A 54 -0.63 -5.18 -23.36
C LEU A 54 -0.88 -6.15 -24.52
N GLN A 55 -2.14 -6.51 -24.80
CA GLN A 55 -2.53 -7.47 -25.84
C GLN A 55 -1.87 -8.85 -25.67
N ILE A 56 -1.76 -9.31 -24.42
CA ILE A 56 -1.26 -10.64 -24.09
C ILE A 56 -2.38 -11.50 -23.47
N GLU A 57 -2.24 -12.81 -23.58
CA GLU A 57 -3.18 -13.76 -23.00
C GLU A 57 -3.14 -13.69 -21.47
N ALA A 58 -4.27 -13.36 -20.86
CA ALA A 58 -4.42 -13.37 -19.41
C ALA A 58 -4.38 -14.81 -18.86
N ARG A 59 -3.86 -14.96 -17.64
CA ARG A 59 -3.76 -16.24 -16.95
C ARG A 59 -4.23 -16.09 -15.51
N ALA A 60 -4.83 -17.14 -14.97
CA ALA A 60 -5.17 -17.18 -13.56
C ALA A 60 -3.87 -17.18 -12.73
N LEU A 61 -3.75 -16.21 -11.82
CA LEU A 61 -2.62 -16.08 -10.92
C LEU A 61 -2.71 -17.16 -9.82
N PRO A 62 -1.66 -17.99 -9.62
CA PRO A 62 -1.65 -18.96 -8.53
C PRO A 62 -1.44 -18.27 -7.19
N HIS A 63 -2.22 -18.66 -6.17
CA HIS A 63 -2.03 -18.16 -4.80
C HIS A 63 -1.04 -19.05 -4.03
N VAL A 64 0.25 -18.88 -4.32
CA VAL A 64 1.32 -19.77 -3.80
C VAL A 64 1.58 -19.59 -2.31
N PHE A 65 1.57 -18.35 -1.80
CA PHE A 65 1.93 -18.01 -0.42
C PHE A 65 0.71 -17.73 0.46
N LYS A 66 -0.31 -18.58 0.40
CA LYS A 66 -1.50 -18.42 1.23
C LYS A 66 -1.19 -18.80 2.68
N THR A 67 -1.15 -17.81 3.57
CA THR A 67 -1.09 -18.03 5.02
C THR A 67 -2.42 -17.67 5.67
N ASN A 68 -2.74 -18.32 6.79
CA ASN A 68 -3.95 -18.04 7.55
C ASN A 68 -3.58 -17.15 8.75
N HIS A 69 -4.09 -15.92 8.76
CA HIS A 69 -3.87 -14.96 9.84
C HIS A 69 -5.18 -14.25 10.17
N ALA A 70 -5.26 -13.73 11.39
CA ALA A 70 -6.33 -12.83 11.79
C ALA A 70 -6.40 -11.61 10.85
N LEU A 71 -7.55 -10.95 10.82
CA LEU A 71 -7.66 -9.67 10.12
C LEU A 71 -6.66 -8.70 10.75
N TYR A 72 -5.86 -8.01 9.93
CA TYR A 72 -4.77 -7.18 10.46
C TYR A 72 -5.26 -6.14 11.47
N VAL A 73 -6.50 -5.65 11.33
CA VAL A 73 -7.14 -4.70 12.23
C VAL A 73 -7.20 -5.18 13.67
N GLU A 74 -7.24 -6.49 13.90
CA GLU A 74 -7.28 -7.10 15.24
C GLU A 74 -5.94 -6.93 15.99
N HIS A 75 -4.87 -6.54 15.28
CA HIS A 75 -3.57 -6.26 15.89
C HIS A 75 -3.39 -4.80 16.31
N TYR A 76 -4.39 -3.94 16.13
CA TYR A 76 -4.31 -2.52 16.44
C TYR A 76 -5.30 -2.13 17.54
N ASP A 77 -4.86 -1.21 18.38
CA ASP A 77 -5.70 -0.45 19.30
C ASP A 77 -6.01 0.95 18.72
N ASP A 78 -6.80 1.74 19.45
CA ASP A 78 -7.21 3.08 19.02
C ASP A 78 -6.02 4.05 18.84
N GLU A 79 -4.95 3.88 19.63
CA GLU A 79 -3.77 4.75 19.55
C GLU A 79 -2.96 4.44 18.30
N THR A 80 -2.65 3.16 18.08
CA THR A 80 -1.88 2.69 16.93
C THR A 80 -2.64 2.88 15.63
N ARG A 81 -3.96 2.72 15.63
CA ARG A 81 -4.81 3.05 14.48
C ARG A 81 -4.67 4.52 14.05
N LYS A 82 -4.77 5.46 15.00
CA LYS A 82 -4.61 6.91 14.69
C LYS A 82 -3.23 7.22 14.13
N LEU A 83 -2.19 6.56 14.64
CA LEU A 83 -0.83 6.70 14.11
C LEU A 83 -0.73 6.22 12.66
N VAL A 84 -1.34 5.09 12.31
CA VAL A 84 -1.40 4.59 10.93
C VAL A 84 -2.16 5.55 10.02
N GLU A 85 -3.34 6.02 10.43
CA GLU A 85 -4.13 7.00 9.68
C GLU A 85 -3.34 8.30 9.42
N GLN A 86 -2.59 8.78 10.42
CA GLN A 86 -1.71 9.93 10.25
C GLN A 86 -0.54 9.65 9.31
N LEU A 87 0.18 8.53 9.52
CA LEU A 87 1.37 8.18 8.76
C LEU A 87 1.07 8.05 7.27
N TYR A 88 -0.04 7.36 6.94
CA TYR A 88 -0.44 7.04 5.57
C TYR A 88 -1.60 7.91 5.06
N ALA A 89 -1.84 9.08 5.65
CA ALA A 89 -2.88 10.02 5.20
C ALA A 89 -2.80 10.33 3.70
N ALA A 90 -1.58 10.47 3.15
CA ALA A 90 -1.38 10.73 1.73
C ALA A 90 -1.83 9.55 0.84
N ASP A 91 -1.58 8.31 1.26
CA ASP A 91 -2.05 7.11 0.55
C ASP A 91 -3.57 6.97 0.66
N ILE A 92 -4.10 7.23 1.86
CA ILE A 92 -5.55 7.22 2.14
C ILE A 92 -6.27 8.20 1.23
N ASP A 93 -5.79 9.44 1.13
CA ASP A 93 -6.40 10.48 0.30
C ASP A 93 -6.25 10.16 -1.20
N ALA A 94 -5.07 9.72 -1.64
CA ALA A 94 -4.79 9.47 -3.05
C ALA A 94 -5.50 8.22 -3.61
N PHE A 95 -5.65 7.18 -2.79
CA PHE A 95 -6.21 5.89 -3.21
C PHE A 95 -7.57 5.58 -2.58
N GLY A 96 -8.14 6.47 -1.76
CA GLY A 96 -9.47 6.32 -1.18
C GLY A 96 -9.60 5.14 -0.22
N TYR A 97 -8.57 4.84 0.55
CA TYR A 97 -8.60 3.78 1.57
C TYR A 97 -9.18 4.28 2.89
N CYS A 98 -9.69 3.37 3.73
CA CYS A 98 -9.86 3.65 5.15
C CYS A 98 -9.38 2.50 6.03
N PHE A 99 -9.17 2.77 7.32
CA PHE A 99 -8.66 1.75 8.22
C PHE A 99 -9.66 0.59 8.33
N GLY A 100 -9.22 -0.63 8.00
CA GLY A 100 -10.04 -1.84 7.95
C GLY A 100 -10.68 -2.18 6.60
N GLY A 101 -10.46 -1.35 5.58
CA GLY A 101 -10.97 -1.54 4.23
C GLY A 101 -11.49 -0.24 3.66
#